data_AF-A0A970ZBP5-F1
#
_entry.id   AF-A0A970ZBP5-F1
#
_cell.length_a   1.000
_cell.length_b   1.000
_cell.length_c   1.000
_cell.angle_alpha   90.00
_cell.angle_beta   90.00
_cell.angle_gamma   90.00
#
_symmetry.space_group_name_H-M   'P 1'
#
loop_
_entity.id
_entity.type
_entity.pdbx_description
1 polymer ?
#
loop_
_entity_poly.entity_id
_entity_poly.type
_entity_poly.pdbx_seq_one_letter_code
_entity_poly.pdbx_strand_id
1 'polypeptide(L)'
;MSDPKSRKWQLTLNNPEEKGLDHTAIKNELSELKSIIYYCMADEIGLEQKTPHTHIFIAASSPIRFSSLKRRFPDAHIEQARGTSEENKVYIEKSGKWADDSKSDTSIEGTFEEWGEMPIERPGSRTDLDLLYQLIKDGKSNYEILEESASFILRLTDVERARQTVLVHNFRSDFRELDITYIWGTTGVGKTRSVMEYYEYENVYRVTNYSHPFDNYSGQDVMLFDEYRGDFKIGELLNYLDGYPCDLPARYANKTACFTKVYIISNIDLSSQYPHIQIDQPETWNSLIRRIKKVIYITSGGRYEYSAEQYAVPTVEPEISYFVDIVSDEETPFDSKGEKI
;
A
#
# COMPACT_ATOMS: atom_id res chain seq x y z
N MET A 1 34.55 17.02 -30.48
CA MET A 1 33.68 15.81 -30.44
C MET A 1 33.58 15.34 -29.00
N SER A 2 32.41 14.86 -28.60
CA SER A 2 32.22 14.25 -27.26
C SER A 2 33.04 12.97 -27.16
N ASP A 3 33.76 12.76 -26.06
CA ASP A 3 34.47 11.51 -25.75
C ASP A 3 33.57 10.68 -24.82
N PRO A 4 32.76 9.75 -25.36
CA PRO A 4 31.77 9.03 -24.56
C PRO A 4 32.44 8.15 -23.51
N LYS A 5 31.85 8.12 -22.32
CA LYS A 5 32.26 7.25 -21.21
C LYS A 5 31.18 6.20 -20.97
N SER A 6 31.58 4.94 -20.83
CA SER A 6 30.68 3.84 -20.52
C SER A 6 31.37 2.86 -19.58
N ARG A 7 30.57 2.15 -18.77
CA ARG A 7 31.04 1.00 -17.99
C ARG A 7 31.06 -0.29 -18.81
N LYS A 8 30.39 -0.30 -19.97
CA LYS A 8 30.33 -1.46 -20.86
C LYS A 8 30.68 -1.10 -22.29
N TRP A 9 31.51 -1.93 -22.90
CA TRP A 9 32.03 -1.73 -24.25
C TRP A 9 32.06 -3.05 -25.01
N GLN A 10 31.76 -2.99 -26.30
CA GLN A 10 32.02 -4.05 -27.27
C GLN A 10 33.15 -3.60 -28.19
N LEU A 11 34.09 -4.49 -28.45
CA LEU A 11 35.19 -4.26 -29.38
C LEU A 11 35.17 -5.37 -30.44
N THR A 12 35.49 -5.02 -31.67
CA THR A 12 35.71 -5.96 -32.77
C THR A 12 37.07 -5.66 -33.39
N LEU A 13 37.96 -6.66 -33.38
CA LEU A 13 39.30 -6.58 -33.94
C LEU A 13 39.36 -7.39 -35.22
N ASN A 14 39.53 -6.73 -36.37
CA ASN A 14 39.72 -7.41 -37.66
C ASN A 14 41.20 -7.77 -37.85
N ASN A 15 41.48 -8.99 -38.31
CA ASN A 15 42.82 -9.56 -38.53
C ASN A 15 43.76 -9.37 -37.32
N PRO A 16 43.40 -9.89 -36.14
CA PRO A 16 44.16 -9.72 -34.90
C PRO A 16 45.61 -10.24 -35.00
N GLU A 17 45.82 -11.41 -35.62
CA GLU A 17 47.15 -12.02 -35.78
C GLU A 17 48.11 -11.16 -36.63
N GLU A 18 47.64 -10.61 -37.74
CA GLU A 18 48.44 -9.74 -38.62
C GLU A 18 48.90 -8.46 -37.92
N LYS A 19 48.18 -8.07 -36.86
CA LYS A 19 48.45 -6.87 -36.04
C LYS A 19 49.20 -7.18 -34.75
N GLY A 20 49.58 -8.44 -34.52
CA GLY A 20 50.23 -8.88 -33.29
C GLY A 20 49.34 -8.78 -32.05
N LEU A 21 48.02 -8.79 -32.23
CA LEU A 21 47.02 -8.72 -31.17
C LEU A 21 46.39 -10.10 -30.94
N ASP A 22 47.22 -11.10 -30.64
CA ASP A 22 46.71 -12.40 -30.20
C ASP A 22 45.99 -12.28 -28.84
N HIS A 23 45.30 -13.35 -28.42
CA HIS A 23 44.59 -13.37 -27.12
C HIS A 23 45.49 -12.98 -25.94
N THR A 24 46.78 -13.33 -25.98
CA THR A 24 47.73 -12.98 -24.93
C THR A 24 48.00 -11.48 -24.88
N ALA A 25 48.22 -10.86 -26.04
CA ALA A 25 48.41 -9.42 -26.18
C ALA A 25 47.14 -8.64 -25.77
N ILE A 26 45.96 -9.11 -26.17
CA ILE A 26 44.67 -8.52 -25.78
C ILE A 26 44.52 -8.54 -24.25
N LYS A 27 44.78 -9.69 -23.61
CA LYS A 27 44.71 -9.81 -22.14
C LYS A 27 45.68 -8.84 -21.44
N ASN A 28 46.90 -8.72 -21.95
CA ASN A 28 47.89 -7.80 -21.39
C ASN A 28 47.38 -6.35 -21.44
N GLU A 29 46.88 -5.90 -22.58
CA GLU A 29 46.32 -4.55 -22.74
C GLU A 29 45.09 -4.30 -21.85
N LEU A 30 44.22 -5.30 -21.69
CA LEU A 30 43.04 -5.21 -20.81
C LEU A 30 43.44 -5.19 -19.33
N SER A 31 44.49 -5.92 -18.92
CA SER A 31 44.95 -5.99 -17.54
C SER A 31 45.46 -4.65 -16.98
N GLU A 32 45.97 -3.78 -17.86
CA GLU A 32 46.40 -2.42 -17.51
C GLU A 32 45.22 -1.51 -17.12
N LEU A 33 43.99 -1.88 -17.50
CA LEU A 33 42.77 -1.16 -17.16
C LEU A 33 42.16 -1.74 -15.86
N LYS A 34 42.72 -1.33 -14.72
CA LYS A 34 42.30 -1.77 -13.37
C LYS A 34 40.81 -1.62 -13.04
N SER A 35 40.07 -0.83 -13.81
CA SER A 35 38.62 -0.68 -13.66
C SER A 35 37.82 -1.85 -14.24
N ILE A 36 38.42 -2.65 -15.13
CA ILE A 36 37.75 -3.82 -15.73
C ILE A 36 37.57 -4.88 -14.65
N ILE A 37 36.33 -5.35 -14.52
CA ILE A 37 35.95 -6.39 -13.55
C ILE A 37 35.59 -7.71 -14.23
N TYR A 38 35.21 -7.64 -15.51
CA TYR A 38 34.85 -8.79 -16.32
C TYR A 38 35.11 -8.50 -17.80
N TYR A 39 35.62 -9.47 -18.53
CA TYR A 39 35.60 -9.47 -19.99
C TYR A 39 35.47 -10.89 -20.53
N CYS A 40 34.96 -11.00 -21.76
CA CYS A 40 34.99 -12.24 -22.53
C CYS A 40 35.30 -11.93 -23.99
N MET A 41 35.91 -12.89 -24.68
CA MET A 41 36.25 -12.76 -26.08
C MET A 41 36.15 -14.11 -26.81
N ALA A 42 35.90 -14.05 -28.10
CA ALA A 42 35.87 -15.21 -28.98
C ALA A 42 36.31 -14.80 -30.39
N ASP A 43 36.93 -15.74 -31.10
CA ASP A 43 37.27 -15.56 -32.50
C ASP A 43 36.13 -16.01 -33.40
N GLU A 44 35.99 -15.33 -34.53
CA GLU A 44 34.97 -15.56 -35.52
C GLU A 44 35.56 -15.43 -36.94
N ILE A 45 34.97 -16.14 -37.91
CA ILE A 45 35.37 -16.06 -39.32
C ILE A 45 34.21 -15.50 -40.12
N GLY A 46 34.49 -14.41 -40.84
CA GLY A 46 33.50 -13.76 -41.70
C GLY A 46 33.00 -14.69 -42.81
N LEU A 47 31.69 -14.88 -42.96
CA LEU A 47 31.13 -15.82 -43.95
C LEU A 47 31.44 -15.42 -45.41
N GLU A 48 31.51 -14.12 -45.71
CA GLU A 48 31.72 -13.63 -47.08
C GLU A 48 33.20 -13.46 -47.48
N GLN A 49 34.03 -12.94 -46.56
CA GLN A 49 35.44 -12.61 -46.86
C GLN A 49 36.46 -13.50 -46.14
N LYS A 50 36.02 -14.45 -45.30
CA LYS A 50 36.87 -15.31 -44.45
C LYS A 50 37.88 -14.54 -43.60
N THR A 51 37.57 -13.30 -43.23
CA THR A 51 38.44 -12.46 -42.39
C THR A 51 38.29 -12.86 -40.93
N PRO A 52 39.37 -13.28 -40.26
CA PRO A 52 39.35 -13.59 -38.83
C PRO A 52 39.13 -12.30 -38.04
N HIS A 53 38.22 -12.36 -37.07
CA HIS A 53 37.94 -11.25 -36.18
C HIS A 53 37.73 -11.73 -34.75
N THR A 54 38.25 -10.98 -33.79
CA THR A 54 38.02 -11.24 -32.36
C THR A 54 36.98 -10.25 -31.84
N HIS A 55 35.88 -10.76 -31.32
CA HIS A 55 34.90 -9.97 -30.60
C HIS A 55 35.21 -9.99 -29.10
N ILE A 56 35.13 -8.83 -28.46
CA ILE A 56 35.44 -8.66 -27.03
C ILE A 56 34.31 -7.87 -26.38
N PHE A 57 33.81 -8.35 -25.24
CA PHE A 57 32.94 -7.60 -24.35
C PHE A 57 33.68 -7.24 -23.06
N ILE A 58 33.55 -5.98 -22.62
CA ILE A 58 34.18 -5.47 -21.40
C ILE A 58 33.11 -4.91 -20.46
N ALA A 59 33.17 -5.28 -19.19
CA ALA A 59 32.45 -4.65 -18.09
C ALA A 59 33.42 -4.10 -17.03
N ALA A 60 33.19 -2.85 -16.62
CA ALA A 60 34.06 -2.10 -15.72
C ALA A 60 33.31 -1.53 -14.51
N SER A 61 33.96 -1.53 -13.35
CA SER A 61 33.47 -0.91 -12.11
C SER A 61 33.32 0.61 -12.23
N SER A 62 34.19 1.25 -13.02
CA SER A 62 34.20 2.69 -13.27
C SER A 62 34.11 2.99 -14.77
N PRO A 63 33.44 4.08 -15.20
CA PRO A 63 33.31 4.39 -16.62
C PRO A 63 34.66 4.59 -17.32
N ILE A 64 34.89 3.84 -18.39
CA ILE A 64 36.05 3.97 -19.27
C ILE A 64 35.67 4.88 -20.45
N ARG A 65 36.58 5.77 -20.86
CA ARG A 65 36.40 6.66 -22.01
C ARG A 65 36.72 5.94 -23.32
N PHE A 66 35.98 6.24 -24.38
CA PHE A 66 36.24 5.73 -25.73
C PHE A 66 37.69 5.97 -26.17
N SER A 67 38.19 7.19 -25.96
CA SER A 67 39.57 7.56 -26.29
C SER A 67 40.63 6.67 -25.61
N SER A 68 40.33 6.16 -24.41
CA SER A 68 41.26 5.30 -23.65
C SER A 68 41.34 3.89 -24.20
N LEU A 69 40.22 3.37 -24.71
CA LEU A 69 40.19 2.10 -25.43
C LEU A 69 40.77 2.25 -26.83
N LYS A 70 40.40 3.30 -27.57
CA LYS A 70 40.91 3.57 -28.93
C LYS A 70 42.42 3.81 -28.97
N ARG A 71 43.03 4.32 -27.90
CA ARG A 71 44.50 4.45 -27.81
C ARG A 71 45.22 3.09 -27.69
N ARG A 72 44.59 2.11 -27.01
CA ARG A 72 45.15 0.76 -26.80
C ARG A 72 44.83 -0.17 -27.97
N PHE A 73 43.66 0.00 -28.54
CA PHE A 73 43.19 -0.73 -29.72
C PHE A 73 42.87 0.27 -30.85
N PRO A 74 43.89 0.85 -31.53
CA PRO A 74 43.70 1.84 -32.59
C PRO A 74 42.80 1.38 -33.72
N ASP A 75 42.89 0.09 -34.08
CA ASP A 75 42.15 -0.47 -35.21
C ASP A 75 40.84 -1.16 -34.80
N ALA A 76 40.52 -1.22 -33.50
CA ALA A 76 39.26 -1.80 -33.05
C ALA A 76 38.07 -0.94 -33.48
N HIS A 77 37.02 -1.61 -33.92
CA HIS A 77 35.69 -1.02 -33.90
C HIS A 77 35.17 -1.09 -32.46
N ILE A 78 34.78 0.05 -31.89
CA ILE A 78 34.45 0.16 -30.46
C ILE A 78 33.07 0.80 -30.32
N GLU A 79 32.17 0.11 -29.63
CA GLU A 79 30.81 0.59 -29.39
C GLU A 79 30.42 0.46 -27.92
N GLN A 80 29.52 1.33 -27.47
CA GLN A 80 28.93 1.19 -26.13
C GLN A 80 27.99 -0.01 -26.11
N ALA A 81 28.27 -0.97 -25.23
CA ALA A 81 27.44 -2.17 -25.14
C ALA A 81 26.05 -1.83 -24.57
N ARG A 82 25.02 -2.47 -25.14
CA ARG A 82 23.62 -2.42 -24.68
C ARG A 82 23.24 -3.78 -24.08
N GLY A 83 22.17 -3.82 -23.31
CA GLY A 83 21.73 -5.06 -22.64
C GLY A 83 22.54 -5.37 -21.37
N THR A 84 22.27 -6.51 -20.74
CA THR A 84 23.00 -6.98 -19.55
C THR A 84 24.35 -7.59 -19.92
N SER A 85 25.27 -7.69 -18.96
CA SER A 85 26.54 -8.41 -19.16
C SER A 85 26.34 -9.87 -19.59
N GLU A 86 25.28 -10.53 -19.11
CA GLU A 86 24.92 -11.90 -19.49
C GLU A 86 24.47 -11.98 -20.97
N GLU A 87 23.60 -11.07 -21.41
CA GLU A 87 23.17 -10.99 -22.82
C GLU A 87 24.36 -10.76 -23.76
N ASN A 88 25.32 -9.94 -23.33
CA ASN A 88 26.54 -9.69 -24.11
C ASN A 88 27.47 -10.91 -24.13
N LYS A 89 27.61 -11.65 -23.04
CA LYS A 89 28.37 -12.91 -23.02
C LYS A 89 27.79 -13.91 -24.02
N VAL A 90 26.46 -14.13 -23.97
CA VAL A 90 25.75 -15.05 -24.86
C VAL A 90 25.90 -14.62 -26.33
N TYR A 91 25.94 -13.31 -26.59
CA TYR A 91 26.22 -12.78 -27.93
C TYR A 91 27.63 -13.12 -28.43
N ILE A 92 28.66 -12.95 -27.58
CA ILE A 92 30.06 -13.27 -27.92
C ILE A 92 30.28 -14.77 -28.10
N GLU A 93 29.65 -15.59 -27.27
CA GLU A 93 29.69 -17.05 -27.38
C GLU A 93 28.87 -17.58 -28.57
N LYS A 94 28.02 -16.73 -29.17
CA LYS A 94 26.98 -17.11 -30.15
C LYS A 94 26.17 -18.34 -29.74
N SER A 95 25.92 -18.46 -28.44
CA SER A 95 25.15 -19.54 -27.83
C SER A 95 23.65 -19.18 -27.72
N GLY A 96 22.79 -20.17 -27.51
CA GLY A 96 21.35 -19.96 -27.29
C GLY A 96 20.61 -19.41 -28.51
N LYS A 97 19.99 -18.22 -28.40
CA LYS A 97 19.15 -17.61 -29.46
C LYS A 97 19.91 -17.27 -30.75
N TRP A 98 21.25 -17.23 -30.69
CA TRP A 98 22.11 -16.91 -31.81
C TRP A 98 22.73 -18.16 -32.46
N ALA A 99 22.50 -19.36 -31.92
CA ALA A 99 23.03 -20.60 -32.46
C ALA A 99 22.41 -20.98 -33.82
N ASP A 100 21.17 -20.56 -34.08
CA ASP A 100 20.42 -20.87 -35.31
C ASP A 100 20.38 -19.72 -36.33
N ASP A 101 21.12 -18.62 -36.10
CA ASP A 101 21.08 -17.47 -37.01
C ASP A 101 21.98 -17.72 -38.22
N SER A 102 21.36 -18.26 -39.28
CA SER A 102 21.93 -18.55 -40.61
C SER A 102 22.60 -17.36 -41.35
N LYS A 103 22.66 -16.17 -40.74
CA LYS A 103 23.33 -14.97 -41.26
C LYS A 103 24.45 -14.43 -40.36
N SER A 104 24.76 -15.09 -39.25
CA SER A 104 25.79 -14.65 -38.30
C SER A 104 27.13 -15.34 -38.60
N ASP A 105 28.22 -14.58 -38.52
CA ASP A 105 29.58 -15.13 -38.65
C ASP A 105 29.78 -16.30 -37.68
N THR A 106 30.51 -17.34 -38.07
CA THR A 106 30.60 -18.55 -37.23
C THR A 106 31.70 -18.35 -36.19
N SER A 107 31.35 -18.40 -34.91
CA SER A 107 32.34 -18.45 -33.83
C SER A 107 33.17 -19.72 -33.93
N ILE A 108 34.49 -19.57 -33.77
CA ILE A 108 35.42 -20.70 -33.82
C ILE A 108 35.34 -21.45 -32.49
N GLU A 109 34.84 -22.68 -32.55
CA GLU A 109 34.70 -23.55 -31.39
C GLU A 109 36.04 -23.74 -30.65
N GLY A 110 36.06 -23.50 -29.34
CA GLY A 110 37.25 -23.62 -28.50
C GLY A 110 38.10 -22.35 -28.36
N THR A 111 37.71 -21.23 -28.98
CA THR A 111 38.41 -19.93 -28.84
C THR A 111 37.82 -19.00 -27.78
N PHE A 112 36.69 -19.37 -27.18
CA PHE A 112 36.06 -18.55 -26.15
C PHE A 112 36.92 -18.49 -24.88
N GLU A 113 37.17 -17.27 -24.42
CA GLU A 113 37.91 -17.02 -23.19
C GLU A 113 37.23 -15.95 -22.34
N GLU A 114 37.20 -16.15 -21.03
CA GLU A 114 36.62 -15.22 -20.06
C GLU A 114 37.57 -14.95 -18.89
N TRP A 115 37.42 -13.78 -18.28
CA TRP A 115 38.17 -13.37 -17.10
C TRP A 115 37.34 -12.48 -16.19
N GLY A 116 37.55 -12.65 -14.88
CA GLY A 116 36.90 -11.87 -13.83
C GLY A 116 35.53 -12.41 -13.44
N GLU A 117 34.86 -11.70 -12.52
CA GLU A 117 33.51 -12.06 -12.06
C GLU A 117 32.48 -11.17 -12.75
N MET A 118 31.52 -11.81 -13.43
CA MET A 118 30.47 -11.09 -14.13
C MET A 118 29.62 -10.25 -13.16
N PRO A 119 29.44 -8.95 -13.39
CA PRO A 119 28.62 -8.13 -12.50
C PRO A 119 27.16 -8.56 -12.58
N ILE A 120 26.53 -8.75 -11.42
CA ILE A 120 25.08 -8.97 -11.29
C ILE A 120 24.37 -7.65 -11.60
N GLU A 121 23.98 -7.48 -12.86
CA GLU A 121 23.18 -6.35 -13.29
C GLU A 121 21.71 -6.70 -13.12
N ARG A 122 20.96 -5.91 -12.33
CA ARG A 122 19.51 -6.00 -12.25
C ARG A 122 18.89 -4.98 -13.22
N PRO A 123 18.57 -5.35 -14.48
CA PRO A 123 17.72 -4.51 -15.31
C PRO A 123 16.31 -4.51 -14.71
N GLY A 124 15.75 -3.36 -14.28
CA GLY A 124 14.39 -3.46 -13.72
C GLY A 124 13.70 -2.24 -13.11
N SER A 125 14.30 -1.06 -12.97
CA SER A 125 13.65 0.02 -12.20
C SER A 125 12.25 0.45 -12.73
N ARG A 126 11.93 0.18 -14.02
CA ARG A 126 10.57 0.33 -14.58
C ARG A 126 9.67 -0.87 -14.24
N THR A 127 10.17 -2.08 -14.43
CA THR A 127 9.45 -3.34 -14.11
C THR A 127 9.12 -3.44 -12.62
N ASP A 128 10.03 -3.03 -11.74
CA ASP A 128 9.85 -3.04 -10.27
C ASP A 128 8.74 -2.07 -9.85
N LEU A 129 8.62 -0.92 -10.52
CA LEU A 129 7.56 0.06 -10.25
C LEU A 129 6.20 -0.42 -10.74
N ASP A 130 6.16 -1.05 -11.92
CA ASP A 130 4.94 -1.62 -12.46
C ASP A 130 4.45 -2.78 -11.57
N LEU A 131 5.37 -3.64 -11.10
CA LEU A 131 5.08 -4.68 -10.11
C LEU A 131 4.53 -4.08 -8.81
N LEU A 132 5.21 -3.08 -8.25
CA LEU A 132 4.77 -2.41 -7.01
C LEU A 132 3.36 -1.83 -7.16
N TYR A 133 3.06 -1.20 -8.30
CA TYR A 133 1.73 -0.65 -8.57
C TYR A 133 0.66 -1.75 -8.66
N GLN A 134 0.95 -2.89 -9.30
CA GLN A 134 0.01 -4.02 -9.33
C GLN A 134 -0.24 -4.58 -7.93
N LEU A 135 0.80 -4.80 -7.12
CA LEU A 135 0.65 -5.28 -5.74
C LEU A 135 -0.25 -4.35 -4.90
N ILE A 136 -0.11 -3.03 -5.07
CA ILE A 136 -0.98 -2.03 -4.40
C ILE A 136 -2.42 -2.15 -4.89
N LYS A 137 -2.63 -2.28 -6.20
CA LYS A 137 -3.96 -2.40 -6.80
C LYS A 137 -4.67 -3.68 -6.38
N ASP A 138 -3.91 -4.76 -6.21
CA ASP A 138 -4.38 -6.05 -5.71
C ASP A 138 -4.64 -6.04 -4.19
N GLY A 139 -4.41 -4.91 -3.52
CA GLY A 139 -4.71 -4.73 -2.10
C GLY A 139 -3.72 -5.40 -1.15
N LYS A 140 -2.58 -5.90 -1.65
CA LYS A 140 -1.55 -6.55 -0.82
C LYS A 140 -1.11 -5.68 0.32
N SER A 141 -0.91 -6.24 1.51
CA SER A 141 -0.40 -5.54 2.69
C SER A 141 1.06 -5.09 2.52
N ASN A 142 1.53 -4.17 3.36
CA ASN A 142 2.93 -3.75 3.32
C ASN A 142 3.88 -4.92 3.62
N TYR A 143 3.46 -5.86 4.45
CA TYR A 143 4.22 -7.07 4.72
C TYR A 143 4.36 -7.93 3.45
N GLU A 144 3.25 -8.24 2.78
CA GLU A 144 3.27 -9.02 1.54
C GLU A 144 4.09 -8.33 0.44
N ILE A 145 4.01 -7.01 0.31
CA ILE A 145 4.82 -6.24 -0.65
C ILE A 145 6.32 -6.42 -0.38
N LEU A 146 6.73 -6.45 0.90
CA LEU A 146 8.13 -6.64 1.28
C LEU A 146 8.61 -8.08 1.10
N GLU A 147 7.71 -9.06 1.26
CA GLU A 147 8.00 -10.47 0.98
C GLU A 147 8.24 -10.70 -0.52
N GLU A 148 7.51 -10.00 -1.40
CA GLU A 148 7.76 -10.02 -2.85
C GLU A 148 9.12 -9.39 -3.20
N SER A 149 9.46 -8.26 -2.57
CA SER A 149 10.79 -7.69 -2.69
C SER A 149 11.13 -6.72 -1.55
N ALA A 150 12.19 -7.06 -0.81
CA ALA A 150 12.75 -6.20 0.23
C ALA A 150 13.26 -4.84 -0.31
N SER A 151 13.47 -4.69 -1.63
CA SER A 151 13.88 -3.41 -2.23
C SER A 151 12.83 -2.31 -2.07
N PHE A 152 11.57 -2.67 -1.84
CA PHE A 152 10.47 -1.72 -1.65
C PHE A 152 10.43 -1.07 -0.25
N ILE A 153 11.29 -1.49 0.68
CA ILE A 153 11.36 -0.92 2.04
C ILE A 153 11.57 0.60 2.03
N LEU A 154 12.37 1.11 1.10
CA LEU A 154 12.65 2.54 0.97
C LEU A 154 11.48 3.34 0.36
N ARG A 155 10.45 2.66 -0.14
CA ARG A 155 9.31 3.24 -0.86
C ARG A 155 7.97 3.08 -0.14
N LEU A 156 7.94 2.52 1.08
CA LEU A 156 6.69 2.29 1.83
C LEU A 156 5.85 3.57 2.01
N THR A 157 6.48 4.72 2.19
CA THR A 157 5.75 6.00 2.28
C THR A 157 5.01 6.34 0.97
N ASP A 158 5.61 6.03 -0.19
CA ASP A 158 4.98 6.26 -1.48
C ASP A 158 3.90 5.21 -1.77
N VAL A 159 4.08 3.97 -1.28
CA VAL A 159 3.06 2.92 -1.28
C VAL A 159 1.78 3.39 -0.58
N GLU A 160 1.91 3.97 0.63
CA GLU A 160 0.75 4.48 1.37
C GLU A 160 0.03 5.61 0.63
N ARG A 161 0.78 6.53 0.00
CA ARG A 161 0.18 7.59 -0.83
C ARG A 161 -0.54 7.02 -2.05
N ALA A 162 0.03 6.01 -2.70
CA ALA A 162 -0.58 5.34 -3.83
C ALA A 162 -1.86 4.60 -3.42
N ARG A 163 -1.88 3.89 -2.28
CA ARG A 163 -3.10 3.28 -1.72
C ARG A 163 -4.22 4.31 -1.52
N GLN A 164 -3.90 5.43 -0.85
CA GLN A 164 -4.88 6.49 -0.64
C GLN A 164 -5.40 7.06 -1.97
N THR A 165 -4.54 7.23 -2.97
CA THR A 165 -4.94 7.68 -4.31
C THR A 165 -5.93 6.71 -4.97
N VAL A 166 -5.68 5.40 -4.85
CA VAL A 166 -6.58 4.35 -5.38
C VAL A 166 -7.92 4.36 -4.64
N LEU A 167 -7.91 4.47 -3.31
CA LEU A 167 -9.13 4.55 -2.50
C LEU A 167 -9.97 5.79 -2.86
N VAL A 168 -9.35 6.97 -2.92
CA VAL A 168 -10.02 8.20 -3.37
C VAL A 168 -10.67 7.98 -4.73
N HIS A 169 -9.94 7.41 -5.69
CA HIS A 169 -10.48 7.16 -7.02
C HIS A 169 -11.71 6.23 -7.00
N ASN A 170 -11.69 5.19 -6.17
CA ASN A 170 -12.75 4.20 -6.09
C ASN A 170 -14.00 4.74 -5.36
N PHE A 171 -13.85 5.63 -4.38
CA PHE A 171 -14.97 6.08 -3.54
C PHE A 171 -15.43 7.52 -3.82
N ARG A 172 -14.77 8.27 -4.70
CA ARG A 172 -15.15 9.67 -5.02
C ARG A 172 -16.46 9.83 -5.78
N SER A 173 -16.94 8.79 -6.44
CA SER A 173 -18.08 8.87 -7.38
C SER A 173 -19.27 7.99 -6.99
N ASP A 174 -19.12 7.17 -5.95
CA ASP A 174 -20.11 6.17 -5.58
C ASP A 174 -20.79 6.53 -4.26
N PHE A 175 -22.10 6.28 -4.19
CA PHE A 175 -22.85 6.38 -2.94
C PHE A 175 -22.66 5.09 -2.15
N ARG A 176 -22.20 5.21 -0.90
CA ARG A 176 -21.95 4.08 0.00
C ARG A 176 -23.26 3.65 0.66
N GLU A 177 -23.62 2.39 0.45
CA GLU A 177 -24.72 1.75 1.18
C GLU A 177 -24.28 1.39 2.59
N LEU A 178 -24.56 2.26 3.56
CA LEU A 178 -24.13 2.08 4.94
C LEU A 178 -25.08 1.16 5.73
N ASP A 179 -24.51 0.27 6.53
CA ASP A 179 -25.21 -0.56 7.50
C ASP A 179 -24.74 -0.19 8.91
N ILE A 180 -25.60 0.54 9.63
CA ILE A 180 -25.25 1.20 10.88
C ILE A 180 -25.98 0.52 12.03
N THR A 181 -25.23 0.03 13.01
CA THR A 181 -25.73 -0.62 14.21
C THR A 181 -25.28 0.11 15.47
N TYR A 182 -26.23 0.46 16.32
CA TYR A 182 -25.96 0.99 17.66
C TYR A 182 -25.99 -0.15 18.68
N ILE A 183 -24.96 -0.29 19.51
CA ILE A 183 -24.89 -1.31 20.55
C ILE A 183 -24.69 -0.62 21.90
N TRP A 184 -25.55 -0.91 22.87
CA TRP A 184 -25.40 -0.38 24.21
C TRP A 184 -25.65 -1.43 25.29
N GLY A 185 -25.23 -1.12 26.52
CA GLY A 185 -25.33 -2.05 27.64
C GLY A 185 -24.30 -1.77 28.72
N THR A 186 -24.31 -2.56 29.78
CA THR A 186 -23.32 -2.44 30.87
C THR A 186 -21.90 -2.74 30.39
N THR A 187 -20.88 -2.28 31.12
CA THR A 187 -19.48 -2.62 30.83
C THR A 187 -19.23 -4.11 31.04
N GLY A 188 -18.19 -4.66 30.40
CA GLY A 188 -17.78 -6.05 30.60
C GLY A 188 -18.63 -7.13 29.92
N VAL A 189 -19.70 -6.78 29.21
CA VAL A 189 -20.58 -7.75 28.51
C VAL A 189 -20.11 -8.12 27.09
N GLY A 190 -18.86 -7.77 26.73
CA GLY A 190 -18.26 -8.19 25.46
C GLY A 190 -18.72 -7.45 24.20
N LYS A 191 -19.34 -6.26 24.33
CA LYS A 191 -19.85 -5.46 23.18
C LYS A 191 -18.79 -5.28 22.09
N THR A 192 -17.66 -4.66 22.43
CA THR A 192 -16.54 -4.41 21.51
C THR A 192 -15.97 -5.70 20.95
N ARG A 193 -15.73 -6.69 21.83
CA ARG A 193 -15.19 -8.00 21.44
C ARG A 193 -16.06 -8.68 20.39
N SER A 194 -17.39 -8.61 20.53
CA SER A 194 -18.31 -9.25 19.60
C SER A 194 -18.20 -8.73 18.16
N VAL A 195 -17.93 -7.43 17.99
CA VAL A 195 -17.73 -6.82 16.65
C VAL A 195 -16.36 -7.20 16.09
N MET A 196 -15.30 -7.09 16.92
CA MET A 196 -13.93 -7.39 16.51
C MET A 196 -13.75 -8.85 16.07
N GLU A 197 -14.35 -9.80 16.80
CA GLU A 197 -14.27 -11.23 16.48
C GLU A 197 -15.13 -11.61 15.26
N TYR A 198 -16.23 -10.89 15.00
CA TYR A 198 -17.12 -11.18 13.87
C TYR A 198 -16.51 -10.77 12.51
N TYR A 199 -15.80 -9.64 12.47
CA TYR A 199 -15.26 -9.07 11.21
C TYR A 199 -13.77 -9.30 11.00
N GLU A 200 -13.10 -9.98 11.93
CA GLU A 200 -11.63 -10.06 12.03
C GLU A 200 -10.97 -8.71 12.36
N TYR A 201 -9.88 -8.75 13.11
CA TYR A 201 -9.26 -7.56 13.68
C TYR A 201 -8.71 -6.57 12.63
N GLU A 202 -8.25 -7.07 11.48
CA GLU A 202 -7.64 -6.26 10.43
C GLU A 202 -8.66 -5.42 9.66
N ASN A 203 -9.90 -5.92 9.53
CA ASN A 203 -10.97 -5.25 8.78
C ASN A 203 -11.75 -4.23 9.63
N VAL A 204 -11.46 -4.14 10.93
CA VAL A 204 -12.15 -3.23 11.86
C VAL A 204 -11.24 -2.08 12.25
N TYR A 205 -11.64 -0.86 11.87
CA TYR A 205 -11.05 0.35 12.41
C TYR A 205 -11.78 0.79 13.68
N ARG A 206 -11.12 0.60 14.82
CA ARG A 206 -11.65 0.96 16.13
C ARG A 206 -11.20 2.36 16.54
N VAL A 207 -12.16 3.27 16.69
CA VAL A 207 -11.96 4.61 17.24
C VAL A 207 -12.11 4.54 18.76
N THR A 208 -11.00 4.83 19.46
CA THR A 208 -10.95 4.94 20.94
C THR A 208 -10.49 6.31 21.41
N ASN A 209 -9.98 7.16 20.51
CA ASN A 209 -9.57 8.53 20.79
C ASN A 209 -10.28 9.48 19.83
N TYR A 210 -11.20 10.28 20.36
CA TYR A 210 -12.03 11.19 19.57
C TYR A 210 -11.37 12.54 19.26
N SER A 211 -10.19 12.84 19.82
CA SER A 211 -9.44 14.06 19.46
C SER A 211 -8.83 13.97 18.06
N HIS A 212 -8.35 12.78 17.67
CA HIS A 212 -7.76 12.50 16.36
C HIS A 212 -8.26 11.15 15.85
N PRO A 213 -9.57 11.03 15.59
CA PRO A 213 -10.26 9.74 15.46
C PRO A 213 -9.88 8.94 14.23
N PHE A 214 -9.31 9.56 13.18
CA PHE A 214 -9.11 8.92 11.88
C PHE A 214 -7.64 8.88 11.42
N ASP A 215 -6.68 9.27 12.28
CA ASP A 215 -5.25 9.33 11.91
C ASP A 215 -4.71 8.01 11.36
N ASN A 216 -5.14 6.91 11.97
CA ASN A 216 -4.70 5.56 11.64
C ASN A 216 -5.70 4.81 10.74
N TYR A 217 -6.73 5.50 10.23
CA TYR A 217 -7.65 4.88 9.29
C TYR A 217 -6.94 4.64 7.97
N SER A 218 -6.97 3.38 7.51
CA SER A 218 -6.26 2.92 6.32
C SER A 218 -7.19 2.29 5.29
N GLY A 219 -8.49 2.50 5.45
CA GLY A 219 -9.52 2.07 4.50
C GLY A 219 -10.23 0.77 4.87
N GLN A 220 -10.27 0.45 6.16
CA GLN A 220 -11.07 -0.65 6.68
C GLN A 220 -12.56 -0.49 6.32
N ASP A 221 -13.23 -1.61 6.01
CA ASP A 221 -14.66 -1.63 5.66
C ASP A 221 -15.56 -1.44 6.88
N VAL A 222 -15.08 -1.79 8.08
CA VAL A 222 -15.84 -1.69 9.32
C VAL A 222 -15.31 -0.56 10.19
N MET A 223 -16.15 0.44 10.45
CA MET A 223 -15.89 1.55 11.36
C MET A 223 -16.53 1.24 12.72
N LEU A 224 -15.74 1.23 13.79
CA LEU A 224 -16.21 0.97 15.15
C LEU A 224 -15.93 2.18 16.05
N PHE A 225 -16.97 2.94 16.37
CA PHE A 225 -16.93 4.00 17.37
C PHE A 225 -17.13 3.39 18.75
N ASP A 226 -16.04 3.17 19.49
CA ASP A 226 -16.08 2.50 20.77
C ASP A 226 -16.22 3.50 21.93
N GLU A 227 -16.94 3.09 22.98
CA GLU A 227 -17.28 3.91 24.14
C GLU A 227 -17.89 5.30 23.82
N TYR A 228 -18.64 5.39 22.73
CA TYR A 228 -19.19 6.65 22.21
C TYR A 228 -20.20 7.31 23.15
N ARG A 229 -20.02 8.60 23.43
CA ARG A 229 -20.88 9.41 24.32
C ARG A 229 -21.18 10.79 23.73
N GLY A 230 -21.46 10.83 22.43
CA GLY A 230 -21.71 12.09 21.73
C GLY A 230 -20.43 12.90 21.53
N ASP A 231 -19.30 12.22 21.39
CA ASP A 231 -17.96 12.83 21.26
C ASP A 231 -17.82 13.68 19.99
N PHE A 232 -18.61 13.39 18.96
CA PHE A 232 -18.71 14.23 17.76
C PHE A 232 -19.80 15.27 17.91
N LYS A 233 -19.67 16.39 17.22
CA LYS A 233 -20.86 17.22 16.96
C LYS A 233 -21.83 16.40 16.11
N ILE A 234 -23.13 16.51 16.37
CA ILE A 234 -24.10 15.67 15.66
C ILE A 234 -24.01 15.85 14.12
N GLY A 235 -23.74 17.06 13.64
CA GLY A 235 -23.53 17.31 12.21
C GLY A 235 -22.32 16.57 11.61
N GLU A 236 -21.23 16.42 12.37
CA GLU A 236 -20.06 15.65 11.94
C GLU A 236 -20.41 14.16 11.85
N LEU A 237 -21.05 13.62 12.89
CA LEU A 237 -21.51 12.24 12.90
C LEU A 237 -22.46 11.97 11.72
N LEU A 238 -23.43 12.87 11.48
CA LEU A 238 -24.37 12.74 10.36
C LEU A 238 -23.67 12.69 9.00
N ASN A 239 -22.61 13.48 8.80
CA ASN A 239 -21.81 13.45 7.58
C ASN A 239 -21.03 12.14 7.42
N TYR A 240 -20.47 11.61 8.52
CA TYR A 240 -19.75 10.32 8.47
C TYR A 240 -20.67 9.14 8.21
N LEU A 241 -21.89 9.21 8.76
CA LEU A 241 -22.96 8.23 8.57
C LEU A 241 -23.80 8.49 7.31
N ASP A 242 -23.39 9.43 6.45
CA ASP A 242 -24.01 9.62 5.14
C ASP A 242 -23.33 8.76 4.08
N GLY A 243 -24.11 8.31 3.10
CA GLY A 243 -23.59 7.50 2.00
C GLY A 243 -22.77 8.31 0.99
N TYR A 244 -22.88 9.64 0.99
CA TYR A 244 -22.09 10.48 0.10
C TYR A 244 -20.58 10.32 0.36
N PRO A 245 -19.74 10.46 -0.69
CA PRO A 245 -18.30 10.54 -0.53
C PRO A 245 -17.93 11.66 0.44
N CYS A 246 -17.13 11.33 1.46
CA CYS A 246 -16.67 12.31 2.44
C CYS A 246 -15.24 12.04 2.90
N ASP A 247 -14.59 13.12 3.32
CA ASP A 247 -13.25 13.09 3.88
C ASP A 247 -13.32 13.04 5.40
N LEU A 248 -12.46 12.21 5.98
CA LEU A 248 -12.25 12.04 7.40
C LEU A 248 -11.04 12.89 7.83
N PRO A 249 -11.22 13.84 8.77
CA PRO A 249 -10.14 14.71 9.20
C PRO A 249 -9.07 13.95 9.98
N ALA A 250 -7.81 14.14 9.59
CA ALA A 250 -6.64 13.57 10.25
C ALA A 250 -5.47 14.57 10.23
N ARG A 251 -4.53 14.45 11.17
CA ARG A 251 -3.52 15.49 11.43
C ARG A 251 -2.58 15.80 10.26
N TYR A 252 -2.23 14.78 9.46
CA TYR A 252 -1.24 14.93 8.38
C TYR A 252 -1.89 15.06 7.00
N ALA A 253 -2.93 14.27 6.76
CA ALA A 253 -3.70 14.28 5.53
C ALA A 253 -5.06 13.65 5.81
N ASN A 254 -6.12 14.24 5.26
CA ASN A 254 -7.45 13.64 5.33
C ASN A 254 -7.47 12.25 4.70
N LYS A 255 -8.36 11.40 5.19
CA LYS A 255 -8.59 10.04 4.67
C LYS A 255 -9.93 10.00 3.96
N THR A 256 -10.07 9.19 2.92
CA THR A 256 -11.38 8.97 2.27
C THR A 256 -12.17 7.93 3.04
N ALA A 257 -13.41 8.25 3.42
CA ALA A 257 -14.32 7.28 4.03
C ALA A 257 -14.70 6.19 3.01
N CYS A 258 -14.32 4.95 3.29
CA CYS A 258 -14.65 3.79 2.44
C CYS A 258 -15.36 2.65 3.19
N PHE A 259 -15.59 2.83 4.50
CA PHE A 259 -16.37 1.89 5.28
C PHE A 259 -17.82 1.79 4.80
N THR A 260 -18.37 0.58 4.81
CA THR A 260 -19.79 0.31 4.56
C THR A 260 -20.52 -0.16 5.82
N LYS A 261 -19.80 -0.65 6.83
CA LYS A 261 -20.35 -1.09 8.11
C LYS A 261 -19.95 -0.13 9.22
N VAL A 262 -20.91 0.30 10.02
CA VAL A 262 -20.63 1.17 11.17
C VAL A 262 -21.25 0.62 12.44
N TYR A 263 -20.42 0.50 13.47
CA TYR A 263 -20.84 0.12 14.81
C TYR A 263 -20.59 1.28 15.77
N ILE A 264 -21.62 1.72 16.46
CA ILE A 264 -21.53 2.70 17.53
C ILE A 264 -21.76 1.96 18.84
N ILE A 265 -20.73 1.82 19.67
CA ILE A 265 -20.82 1.15 20.95
C ILE A 265 -20.83 2.18 22.06
N SER A 266 -21.83 2.09 22.94
CA SER A 266 -21.96 2.96 24.10
C SER A 266 -22.28 2.20 25.38
N ASN A 267 -22.12 2.89 26.51
CA ASN A 267 -22.67 2.44 27.79
C ASN A 267 -24.00 3.10 28.12
N ILE A 268 -24.42 4.09 27.33
CA ILE A 268 -25.72 4.76 27.49
C ILE A 268 -26.66 4.35 26.35
N ASP A 269 -27.95 4.44 26.63
CA ASP A 269 -29.02 4.21 25.67
C ASP A 269 -28.90 5.21 24.49
N LEU A 270 -29.29 4.79 23.28
CA LEU A 270 -29.36 5.67 22.12
C LEU A 270 -30.26 6.89 22.41
N SER A 271 -31.40 6.71 23.05
CA SER A 271 -32.32 7.79 23.45
C SER A 271 -31.71 8.76 24.48
N SER A 272 -30.62 8.39 25.14
CA SER A 272 -29.87 9.27 26.05
C SER A 272 -28.77 10.07 25.33
N GLN A 273 -28.55 9.87 24.03
CA GLN A 273 -27.56 10.61 23.26
C GLN A 273 -28.10 11.97 22.81
N TYR A 274 -27.27 13.01 22.92
CA TYR A 274 -27.61 14.37 22.49
C TYR A 274 -28.97 14.91 23.01
N PRO A 275 -29.24 14.89 24.33
CA PRO A 275 -30.56 15.23 24.89
C PRO A 275 -31.05 16.63 24.49
N HIS A 276 -30.16 17.62 24.44
CA HIS A 276 -30.52 18.98 24.01
C HIS A 276 -30.91 19.05 22.52
N ILE A 277 -30.23 18.30 21.65
CA ILE A 277 -30.55 18.28 20.22
C ILE A 277 -31.91 17.64 19.97
N GLN A 278 -32.29 16.63 20.76
CA GLN A 278 -33.62 16.02 20.66
C GLN A 278 -34.74 17.03 20.89
N ILE A 279 -34.54 17.97 21.82
CA ILE A 279 -35.52 19.00 22.17
C ILE A 279 -35.44 20.18 21.20
N ASP A 280 -34.25 20.74 21.03
CA ASP A 280 -34.05 22.01 20.31
C ASP A 280 -34.08 21.82 18.79
N GLN A 281 -33.70 20.64 18.30
CA GLN A 281 -33.51 20.34 16.87
C GLN A 281 -33.97 18.91 16.52
N PRO A 282 -35.26 18.59 16.70
CA PRO A 282 -35.79 17.23 16.51
C PRO A 282 -35.57 16.66 15.10
N GLU A 283 -35.56 17.50 14.06
CA GLU A 283 -35.27 17.05 12.69
C GLU A 283 -33.83 16.56 12.53
N THR A 284 -32.87 17.21 13.19
CA THR A 284 -31.46 16.78 13.21
C THR A 284 -31.33 15.44 13.95
N TRP A 285 -32.08 15.26 15.04
CA TRP A 285 -32.15 13.98 15.74
C TRP A 285 -32.75 12.86 14.87
N ASN A 286 -33.89 13.11 14.24
CA ASN A 286 -34.55 12.16 13.33
C ASN A 286 -33.65 11.78 12.15
N SER A 287 -32.79 12.70 11.71
CA SER A 287 -31.75 12.45 10.72
C SER A 287 -30.71 11.42 11.17
N LEU A 288 -30.35 11.39 12.45
CA LEU A 288 -29.46 10.36 12.98
C LEU A 288 -30.19 9.02 13.06
N ILE A 289 -31.40 9.03 13.63
CA ILE A 289 -32.22 7.82 13.83
C ILE A 289 -32.45 7.08 12.52
N ARG A 290 -32.84 7.76 11.44
CA ARG A 290 -33.11 7.11 10.14
C ARG A 290 -31.90 6.40 9.52
N ARG A 291 -30.68 6.77 9.93
CA ARG A 291 -29.44 6.16 9.43
C ARG A 291 -29.10 4.88 10.21
N ILE A 292 -29.42 4.84 11.50
CA ILE A 292 -29.23 3.65 12.33
C ILE A 292 -30.27 2.62 11.89
N LYS A 293 -29.84 1.42 11.49
CA LYS A 293 -30.74 0.35 11.05
C LYS A 293 -31.15 -0.54 12.22
N LYS A 294 -30.20 -0.82 13.11
CA LYS A 294 -30.37 -1.75 14.23
C LYS A 294 -29.86 -1.14 15.54
N VAL A 295 -30.61 -1.38 16.61
CA VAL A 295 -30.20 -1.10 17.99
C VAL A 295 -30.10 -2.42 18.74
N ILE A 296 -28.99 -2.64 19.44
CA ILE A 296 -28.71 -3.87 20.18
C ILE A 296 -28.44 -3.51 21.63
N TYR A 297 -29.26 -4.04 22.53
CA TYR A 297 -29.07 -3.93 23.96
C TYR A 297 -28.46 -5.23 24.51
N ILE A 298 -27.31 -5.13 25.17
CA ILE A 298 -26.60 -6.27 25.75
C ILE A 298 -26.52 -6.13 27.26
N THR A 299 -27.00 -7.15 27.97
CA THR A 299 -26.86 -7.27 29.43
C THR A 299 -26.14 -8.56 29.79
N SER A 300 -25.86 -8.76 31.07
CA SER A 300 -25.43 -10.06 31.58
C SER A 300 -26.45 -11.17 31.34
N GLY A 301 -27.73 -10.82 31.19
CA GLY A 301 -28.83 -11.77 31.05
C GLY A 301 -29.25 -12.05 29.60
N GLY A 302 -28.73 -11.34 28.61
CA GLY A 302 -29.07 -11.58 27.21
C GLY A 302 -28.74 -10.45 26.24
N ARG A 303 -29.03 -10.70 24.96
CA ARG A 303 -28.89 -9.78 23.83
C ARG A 303 -30.26 -9.55 23.21
N TYR A 304 -30.67 -8.30 23.12
CA TYR A 304 -31.97 -7.86 22.59
C TYR A 304 -31.73 -6.98 21.37
N GLU A 305 -32.41 -7.26 20.27
CA GLU A 305 -32.26 -6.53 19.00
C GLU A 305 -33.58 -5.85 18.63
N TYR A 306 -33.48 -4.59 18.23
CA TYR A 306 -34.58 -3.73 17.83
C TYR A 306 -34.25 -3.10 16.47
N SER A 307 -35.26 -2.85 15.63
CA SER A 307 -35.08 -1.89 14.54
C SER A 307 -35.00 -0.47 15.13
N ALA A 308 -34.28 0.44 14.49
CA ALA A 308 -34.21 1.81 14.98
C ALA A 308 -35.58 2.50 14.99
N GLU A 309 -36.46 2.15 14.03
CA GLU A 309 -37.84 2.65 13.97
C GLU A 309 -38.66 2.21 15.19
N GLN A 310 -38.52 0.96 15.62
CA GLN A 310 -39.16 0.47 16.85
C GLN A 310 -38.60 1.13 18.11
N TYR A 311 -37.32 1.52 18.07
CA TYR A 311 -36.59 2.08 19.20
C TYR A 311 -36.78 3.59 19.37
N ALA A 312 -37.06 4.31 18.27
CA ALA A 312 -37.19 5.77 18.25
C ALA A 312 -38.62 6.27 18.51
N VAL A 313 -39.60 5.38 18.57
CA VAL A 313 -40.86 5.71 19.24
C VAL A 313 -40.51 5.85 20.71
N PRO A 314 -40.76 6.99 21.36
CA PRO A 314 -40.69 7.02 22.81
C PRO A 314 -41.70 5.98 23.28
N THR A 315 -41.22 4.85 23.77
CA THR A 315 -41.96 4.14 24.79
C THR A 315 -42.12 5.17 25.88
N VAL A 316 -43.30 5.80 25.91
CA VAL A 316 -43.93 6.23 27.15
C VAL A 316 -43.55 5.14 28.12
N GLU A 317 -42.72 5.49 29.11
CA GLU A 317 -42.27 4.55 30.12
C GLU A 317 -43.47 3.67 30.48
N PRO A 318 -43.34 2.32 30.55
CA PRO A 318 -44.40 1.55 31.17
C PRO A 318 -44.60 2.21 32.52
N GLU A 319 -45.80 2.77 32.76
CA GLU A 319 -46.12 3.50 33.98
C GLU A 319 -45.55 2.73 35.16
N ILE A 320 -44.41 3.18 35.67
CA ILE A 320 -43.97 2.77 36.98
C ILE A 320 -44.85 3.60 37.90
N SER A 321 -46.07 3.11 38.14
CA SER A 321 -46.99 3.68 39.10
C SER A 321 -46.41 3.46 40.51
N TYR A 322 -45.48 4.32 40.92
CA TYR A 322 -45.17 4.54 42.33
C TYR A 322 -45.96 5.74 42.90
N PHE A 323 -47.13 6.03 42.35
CA PHE A 323 -48.13 6.74 43.12
C PHE A 323 -48.78 5.73 44.07
N VAL A 324 -48.24 5.65 45.28
CA VAL A 324 -49.00 5.16 46.42
C VAL A 324 -49.99 6.28 46.73
N ASP A 325 -51.29 6.01 46.59
CA ASP A 325 -52.30 6.87 47.18
C ASP A 325 -51.97 7.00 48.67
N ILE A 326 -51.67 8.23 49.11
CA ILE A 326 -51.63 8.52 50.54
C ILE A 326 -53.06 8.27 51.02
N VAL A 327 -53.27 7.17 51.71
CA VAL A 327 -54.48 6.94 52.48
C VAL A 327 -54.53 8.10 53.46
N SER A 328 -55.47 9.02 53.24
CA SER A 328 -55.76 10.11 54.16
C SER A 328 -55.91 9.53 55.55
N ASP A 329 -55.01 9.86 56.48
CA ASP A 329 -55.24 9.96 57.93
C ASP A 329 -53.94 10.14 58.75
N GLU A 330 -52.94 10.87 58.22
CA GLU A 330 -51.86 11.40 59.06
C GLU A 330 -51.94 12.93 59.08
N GLU A 331 -52.26 13.48 60.26
CA GLU A 331 -52.29 14.92 60.51
C GLU A 331 -50.96 15.55 60.09
N THR A 332 -51.03 16.53 59.19
CA THR A 332 -49.87 17.30 58.77
C THR A 332 -49.28 18.02 59.99
N PRO A 333 -47.95 18.03 60.19
CA PRO A 333 -47.32 18.66 61.36
C PRO A 333 -47.30 20.19 61.24
N PHE A 334 -48.23 20.78 60.48
CA PHE A 334 -48.34 22.20 60.23
C PHE A 334 -49.78 22.66 60.46
N ASP A 335 -49.95 23.82 61.10
CA ASP A 335 -51.25 24.41 61.32
C ASP A 335 -51.84 24.99 60.01
N SER A 336 -53.09 25.46 60.07
CA SER A 336 -53.78 26.05 58.90
C SER A 336 -53.11 27.32 58.33
N LYS A 337 -52.04 27.82 58.96
CA LYS A 337 -51.23 28.95 58.49
C LYS A 337 -49.84 28.52 57.99
N GLY A 338 -49.53 27.22 58.03
CA GLY A 338 -48.27 26.67 57.53
C GLY A 338 -47.11 26.73 58.53
N GLU A 339 -47.37 26.99 59.81
CA GLU A 339 -46.35 26.93 60.85
C GLU A 339 -46.32 25.52 61.46
N LYS A 340 -45.12 25.04 61.84
CA LYS A 340 -44.96 23.69 62.39
C LYS A 340 -45.64 23.61 63.77
N ILE A 341 -46.57 22.66 63.95
CA ILE A 341 -47.33 22.42 65.19
C ILE A 341 -46.39 22.04 66.33
#